data_AF-A0A7Z2VD38-F1
#
_entry.id   AF-A0A7Z2VD38-F1
#
_cell.length_a   1.000
_cell.length_b   1.000
_cell.length_c   1.000
_cell.angle_alpha   90.00
_cell.angle_beta   90.00
_cell.angle_gamma   90.00
#
_symmetry.space_group_name_H-M   'P 1'
#
loop_
_entity.id
_entity.type
_entity.pdbx_description
1 polymer ?
#
loop_
_entity_poly.entity_id
_entity_poly.type
_entity_poly.pdbx_seq_one_letter_code
_entity_poly.pdbx_strand_id
1 'polypeptide(L)'
;MSQSIEVLDRLLRGPVRWRKAPSDQGTKRRRPSLAEDLQTVARVTARTPEVMVRISGKAKGAKHVEEHLRYITRDGELSAEDESGRLVTGRRMVKETAAAWMEGSTLNRRNNSRDTVNVILSMPPGTDREKLLAAARQFGRETFGSDHSYLLVRHDDTDHPHCHLTVRSLAFSGRRLNPKRDDLQAWRVAFAAACRTHGIAAEATPRRARGAVRKSKRQAVFHADNAKRSTVQKAKVQEALMAVMRPSVAPLELDRAALEQNALVRADWNQLAEELSRASAGKGQALAHQIRRFLAEMPAAETERMQLQKQLRRHLQQQKEQEDAKPERTL
;
A
#
# COMPACT_ATOMS: atom_id res chain seq x y z
N MET A 1 -8.60 30.33 0.93
CA MET A 1 -7.58 29.47 1.58
C MET A 1 -8.21 28.29 2.35
N SER A 2 -9.29 28.47 3.13
CA SER A 2 -9.92 27.35 3.87
C SER A 2 -10.44 26.23 2.96
N GLN A 3 -11.12 26.57 1.86
CA GLN A 3 -11.68 25.58 0.93
C GLN A 3 -10.61 24.75 0.20
N SER A 4 -9.51 25.38 -0.24
CA SER A 4 -8.38 24.70 -0.88
C SER A 4 -7.72 23.66 0.04
N ILE A 5 -7.62 23.99 1.32
CA ILE A 5 -7.07 23.09 2.34
C ILE A 5 -8.00 21.89 2.58
N GLU A 6 -9.32 22.07 2.51
CA GLU A 6 -10.30 20.99 2.63
C GLU A 6 -10.27 20.05 1.42
N VAL A 7 -10.17 20.58 0.21
CA VAL A 7 -10.04 19.79 -1.04
C VAL A 7 -8.80 18.90 -0.97
N LEU A 8 -7.65 19.47 -0.59
CA LEU A 8 -6.40 18.73 -0.43
C LEU A 8 -6.51 17.63 0.63
N ASP A 9 -7.21 17.90 1.73
CA ASP A 9 -7.44 16.91 2.78
C ASP A 9 -8.29 15.72 2.27
N ARG A 10 -9.39 16.01 1.57
CA ARG A 10 -10.26 14.97 0.97
C ARG A 10 -9.52 14.13 -0.07
N LEU A 11 -8.71 14.75 -0.92
CA LEU A 11 -7.90 14.07 -1.93
C LEU A 11 -6.82 13.20 -1.27
N LEU A 12 -5.91 13.83 -0.54
CA LEU A 12 -4.65 13.20 -0.10
C LEU A 12 -4.81 12.37 1.18
N ARG A 13 -5.80 12.65 2.03
CA ARG A 13 -5.96 12.01 3.35
C ARG A 13 -7.29 11.28 3.47
N GLY A 14 -8.35 11.82 2.87
CA GLY A 14 -9.66 11.19 2.74
C GLY A 14 -10.65 11.59 3.80
N PRO A 15 -11.91 11.15 3.70
CA PRO A 15 -12.97 11.45 4.67
C PRO A 15 -12.78 10.69 6.00
N VAL A 16 -11.53 10.36 6.36
CA VAL A 16 -11.23 9.69 7.61
C VAL A 16 -11.47 10.71 8.71
N ARG A 17 -12.59 10.58 9.43
CA ARG A 17 -12.63 10.98 10.84
C ARG A 17 -11.56 10.16 11.53
N TRP A 18 -10.35 10.71 11.60
CA TRP A 18 -9.29 10.22 12.47
C TRP A 18 -9.94 10.17 13.84
N ARG A 19 -10.29 8.97 14.34
CA ARG A 19 -10.64 8.87 15.75
C ARG A 19 -9.47 9.54 16.46
N LYS A 20 -9.76 10.48 17.36
CA LYS A 20 -8.81 10.89 18.38
C LYS A 20 -8.47 9.60 19.13
N ALA A 21 -7.47 8.86 18.66
CA ALA A 21 -6.79 7.92 19.51
C ALA A 21 -6.32 8.75 20.71
N PRO A 22 -6.35 8.21 21.94
CA PRO A 22 -5.63 8.82 23.03
C PRO A 22 -4.22 9.10 22.49
N SER A 23 -3.80 10.36 22.58
CA SER A 23 -2.50 10.79 22.13
C SER A 23 -1.47 9.92 22.84
N ASP A 24 -0.94 8.91 22.15
CA ASP A 24 0.26 8.25 22.61
C ASP A 24 1.35 9.29 22.39
N GLN A 25 1.70 9.99 23.47
CA GLN A 25 2.58 11.13 23.42
C GLN A 25 3.96 10.66 22.97
N GLY A 26 4.46 11.33 21.93
CA GLY A 26 5.80 11.16 21.36
C GLY A 26 5.97 11.96 20.06
N THR A 27 4.98 11.91 19.17
CA THR A 27 5.00 12.73 17.95
C THR A 27 3.60 13.25 17.63
N LYS A 28 3.32 14.52 17.94
CA LYS A 28 2.16 15.20 17.34
C LYS A 28 2.33 15.11 15.82
N ARG A 29 1.41 14.43 15.12
CA ARG A 29 1.46 14.35 13.65
C ARG A 29 1.40 15.76 13.09
N ARG A 30 2.53 16.27 12.63
CA ARG A 30 2.62 17.59 12.01
C ARG A 30 1.73 17.59 10.77
N ARG A 31 0.82 18.55 10.68
CA ARG A 31 0.08 18.77 9.44
C ARG A 31 1.07 19.27 8.38
N PRO A 32 1.14 18.66 7.19
CA PRO A 32 1.91 19.20 6.08
C PRO A 32 1.47 20.62 5.75
N SER A 33 2.45 21.42 5.35
CA SER A 33 2.25 22.75 4.79
C SER A 33 1.58 22.67 3.42
N LEU A 34 1.00 23.78 2.96
CA LEU A 34 0.45 23.88 1.62
C LEU A 34 1.50 23.54 0.55
N ALA A 35 2.75 23.97 0.74
CA ALA A 35 3.83 23.66 -0.19
C ALA A 35 4.09 22.15 -0.30
N GLU A 36 4.09 21.42 0.83
CA GLU A 36 4.25 19.96 0.86
C GLU A 36 3.08 19.24 0.19
N ASP A 37 1.86 19.73 0.39
CA ASP A 37 0.66 19.19 -0.24
C ASP A 37 0.67 19.43 -1.77
N LEU A 38 1.09 20.61 -2.24
CA LEU A 38 1.24 20.90 -3.67
C LEU A 38 2.36 20.06 -4.32
N GLN A 39 3.45 19.80 -3.62
CA GLN A 39 4.48 18.87 -4.11
C GLN A 39 3.96 17.43 -4.19
N THR A 40 3.13 17.03 -3.23
CA THR A 40 2.45 15.72 -3.26
C THR A 40 1.52 15.63 -4.47
N VAL A 41 0.74 16.67 -4.72
CA VAL A 41 -0.10 16.78 -5.91
C VAL A 41 0.73 16.64 -7.18
N ALA A 42 1.84 17.37 -7.32
CA ALA A 42 2.72 17.29 -8.49
C ALA A 42 3.27 15.87 -8.72
N ARG A 43 3.61 15.13 -7.65
CA ARG A 43 4.08 13.73 -7.74
C ARG A 43 2.96 12.76 -8.12
N VAL A 44 1.76 12.94 -7.55
CA VAL A 44 0.60 12.11 -7.87
C VAL A 44 0.22 12.27 -9.35
N THR A 45 0.15 13.50 -9.84
CA THR A 45 -0.21 13.80 -11.23
C THR A 45 0.91 13.42 -12.21
N ALA A 46 2.18 13.39 -11.77
CA ALA A 46 3.31 12.81 -12.51
C ALA A 46 3.33 11.27 -12.51
N ARG A 47 2.36 10.62 -11.86
CA ARG A 47 2.29 9.16 -11.70
C ARG A 47 3.53 8.57 -11.01
N THR A 48 4.18 9.32 -10.12
CA THR A 48 5.31 8.83 -9.30
C THR A 48 4.96 7.48 -8.66
N PRO A 49 5.84 6.48 -8.67
CA PRO A 49 5.59 5.17 -8.06
C PRO A 49 5.12 5.23 -6.59
N GLU A 50 4.25 4.30 -6.20
CA GLU A 50 3.77 4.18 -4.82
C GLU A 50 4.62 3.18 -4.03
N VAL A 51 5.06 3.57 -2.84
CA VAL A 51 5.74 2.64 -1.93
C VAL A 51 4.78 1.57 -1.40
N MET A 52 5.30 0.39 -1.08
CA MET A 52 4.55 -0.60 -0.33
C MET A 52 5.20 -0.86 1.03
N VAL A 53 4.42 -0.57 2.07
CA VAL A 53 4.68 -0.99 3.45
C VAL A 53 3.53 -1.90 3.89
N ARG A 54 3.87 -3.11 4.31
CA ARG A 54 2.91 -4.09 4.86
C ARG A 54 3.51 -4.79 6.07
N ILE A 55 2.64 -5.16 7.01
CA ILE A 55 2.99 -6.15 8.03
C ILE A 55 2.79 -7.52 7.40
N SER A 56 3.86 -8.30 7.29
CA SER A 56 3.84 -9.65 6.73
C SER A 56 3.44 -10.70 7.76
N GLY A 57 3.73 -10.44 9.04
CA GLY A 57 3.43 -11.36 10.13
C GLY A 57 3.82 -10.79 11.49
N LYS A 58 3.59 -11.59 12.53
CA LYS A 58 4.00 -11.32 13.91
C LYS A 58 4.45 -12.64 14.54
N ALA A 59 5.60 -12.68 15.20
CA ALA A 59 6.04 -13.87 15.92
C ALA A 59 5.63 -13.85 17.40
N LYS A 60 5.53 -15.03 18.01
CA LYS A 60 5.21 -15.23 19.43
C LYS A 60 6.06 -16.37 19.99
N GLY A 61 6.80 -16.09 21.05
CA GLY A 61 7.69 -17.04 21.72
C GLY A 61 9.04 -17.17 21.01
N ALA A 62 10.04 -17.60 21.78
CA ALA A 62 11.44 -17.61 21.35
C ALA A 62 11.66 -18.41 20.07
N LYS A 63 11.05 -19.60 19.99
CA LYS A 63 11.13 -20.47 18.81
C LYS A 63 10.68 -19.76 17.53
N HIS A 64 9.49 -19.15 17.52
CA HIS A 64 9.00 -18.47 16.31
C HIS A 64 9.77 -17.19 15.99
N VAL A 65 10.33 -16.51 16.98
CA VAL A 65 11.21 -15.35 16.76
C VAL A 65 12.49 -15.81 16.06
N GLU A 66 13.17 -16.82 16.59
CA GLU A 66 14.38 -17.40 16.00
C GLU A 66 14.11 -17.93 14.58
N GLU A 67 13.04 -18.71 14.38
CA GLU A 67 12.65 -19.23 13.07
C GLU A 67 12.41 -18.09 12.07
N HIS A 68 11.78 -16.99 12.49
CA HIS A 68 11.57 -15.86 11.60
C HIS A 68 12.86 -15.12 11.27
N LEU A 69 13.74 -14.88 12.25
CA LEU A 69 15.02 -14.23 12.01
C LEU A 69 15.91 -15.08 11.10
N ARG A 70 15.92 -16.42 11.29
CA ARG A 70 16.59 -17.35 10.36
C ARG A 70 15.98 -17.30 8.97
N TYR A 71 14.65 -17.26 8.85
CA TYR A 71 13.98 -17.17 7.54
C TYR A 71 14.41 -15.91 6.77
N ILE A 72 14.35 -14.73 7.39
CA ILE A 72 14.69 -13.47 6.70
C ILE A 72 16.20 -13.36 6.44
N THR A 73 17.06 -14.04 7.18
CA THR A 73 18.50 -14.05 6.94
C THR A 73 18.95 -15.19 6.03
N ARG A 74 18.03 -15.99 5.47
CA ARG A 74 18.35 -17.23 4.75
C ARG A 74 19.32 -18.11 5.56
N ASP A 75 18.95 -18.35 6.81
CA ASP A 75 19.73 -19.11 7.79
C ASP A 75 21.11 -18.53 8.12
N GLY A 76 21.25 -17.21 8.01
CA GLY A 76 22.47 -16.46 8.27
C GLY A 76 23.37 -16.25 7.05
N GLU A 77 22.95 -16.70 5.87
CA GLU A 77 23.65 -16.42 4.59
C GLU A 77 23.56 -14.95 4.19
N LEU A 78 22.43 -14.30 4.48
CA LEU A 78 22.25 -12.86 4.26
C LEU A 78 22.66 -12.08 5.51
N SER A 79 23.44 -11.03 5.28
CA SER A 79 23.78 -10.07 6.33
C SER A 79 22.56 -9.23 6.71
N ALA A 80 22.34 -9.10 8.00
CA ALA A 80 21.31 -8.24 8.56
C ALA A 80 21.92 -7.07 9.32
N GLU A 81 21.17 -5.99 9.49
CA GLU A 81 21.59 -4.81 10.24
C GLU A 81 20.64 -4.55 11.41
N ASP A 82 21.21 -4.26 12.59
CA ASP A 82 20.44 -3.83 13.74
C ASP A 82 20.27 -2.29 13.81
N GLU A 83 19.57 -1.81 14.82
CA GLU A 83 19.29 -0.38 15.02
C GLU A 83 20.54 0.50 15.15
N SER A 84 21.68 -0.08 15.54
CA SER A 84 22.96 0.61 15.68
C SER A 84 23.79 0.61 14.39
N GLY A 85 23.32 -0.10 13.35
CA GLY A 85 24.06 -0.34 12.12
C GLY A 85 25.06 -1.48 12.22
N ARG A 86 25.05 -2.26 13.31
CA ARG A 86 25.91 -3.43 13.44
C ARG A 86 25.38 -4.56 12.56
N LEU A 87 26.31 -5.23 11.88
CA LEU A 87 25.99 -6.39 11.05
C LEU A 87 25.80 -7.64 11.91
N VAL A 88 24.69 -8.32 11.70
CA VAL A 88 24.35 -9.64 12.25
C VAL A 88 24.48 -10.64 11.11
N THR A 89 25.53 -11.47 11.18
CA THR A 89 25.87 -12.42 10.11
C THR A 89 26.05 -13.84 10.66
N GLY A 90 25.67 -14.83 9.88
CA GLY A 90 25.76 -16.23 10.27
C GLY A 90 24.73 -16.67 11.31
N ARG A 91 24.48 -17.98 11.34
CA ARG A 91 23.43 -18.61 12.16
C ARG A 91 23.58 -18.32 13.66
N ARG A 92 24.83 -18.27 14.17
CA ARG A 92 25.11 -18.03 15.58
C ARG A 92 24.63 -16.66 16.05
N MET A 93 25.00 -15.59 15.36
CA MET A 93 24.62 -14.22 15.75
C MET A 93 23.10 -14.01 15.63
N VAL A 94 22.47 -14.62 14.64
CA VAL A 94 21.01 -14.61 14.48
C VAL A 94 20.32 -15.24 15.70
N LYS A 95 20.81 -16.40 16.14
CA LYS A 95 20.28 -17.10 17.32
C LYS A 95 20.51 -16.29 18.60
N GLU A 96 21.69 -15.71 18.78
CA GLU A 96 22.01 -14.85 19.93
C GLU A 96 21.09 -13.61 19.98
N THR A 97 20.84 -13.00 18.82
CA THR A 97 19.93 -11.85 18.71
C THR A 97 18.49 -12.25 19.07
N ALA A 98 18.03 -13.41 18.59
CA ALA A 98 16.72 -13.94 18.94
C ALA A 98 16.58 -14.20 20.45
N ALA A 99 17.62 -14.78 21.07
CA ALA A 99 17.65 -15.03 22.51
C ALA A 99 17.62 -13.72 23.32
N ALA A 100 18.47 -12.75 22.96
CA ALA A 100 18.52 -11.43 23.60
C ALA A 100 17.18 -10.69 23.53
N TRP A 101 16.45 -10.79 22.41
CA TRP A 101 15.13 -10.17 22.30
C TRP A 101 14.08 -10.80 23.22
N MET A 102 14.27 -12.06 23.59
CA MET A 102 13.38 -12.80 24.47
C MET A 102 13.71 -12.61 25.95
N GLU A 103 14.92 -12.16 26.29
CA GLU A 103 15.27 -11.76 27.65
C GLU A 103 14.32 -10.65 28.14
N GLY A 104 13.78 -10.84 29.35
CA GLY A 104 12.79 -9.93 29.95
C GLY A 104 11.41 -9.91 29.27
N SER A 105 11.21 -10.63 28.16
CA SER A 105 9.92 -10.64 27.43
C SER A 105 8.77 -11.31 28.20
N THR A 106 9.09 -12.05 29.27
CA THR A 106 8.16 -12.71 30.19
C THR A 106 7.59 -11.77 31.25
N LEU A 107 8.29 -10.66 31.55
CA LEU A 107 7.81 -9.64 32.48
C LEU A 107 6.56 -8.97 31.87
N ASN A 108 5.42 -9.03 32.56
CA ASN A 108 4.12 -8.51 32.11
C ASN A 108 3.56 -9.16 30.82
N ARG A 109 3.89 -10.42 30.55
CA ARG A 109 3.43 -11.15 29.36
C ARG A 109 1.98 -11.61 29.49
N ARG A 110 1.07 -11.02 28.70
CA ARG A 110 -0.25 -11.62 28.44
C ARG A 110 -0.10 -12.83 27.53
N ASN A 111 -0.94 -13.86 27.68
CA ASN A 111 -0.89 -15.11 26.91
C ASN A 111 -0.82 -14.94 25.39
N ASN A 112 -1.35 -13.86 24.81
CA ASN A 112 -1.34 -13.59 23.37
C ASN A 112 -0.45 -12.41 22.93
N SER A 113 0.51 -12.03 23.76
CA SER A 113 1.49 -10.99 23.42
C SER A 113 2.33 -11.43 22.22
N ARG A 114 2.55 -10.51 21.28
CA ARG A 114 3.43 -10.71 20.13
C ARG A 114 4.81 -10.19 20.49
N ASP A 115 5.84 -10.93 20.13
CA ASP A 115 7.23 -10.61 20.49
C ASP A 115 7.94 -9.87 19.37
N THR A 116 7.49 -10.04 18.12
CA THR A 116 7.93 -9.22 16.97
C THR A 116 6.78 -8.78 16.08
N VAL A 117 7.01 -7.71 15.34
CA VAL A 117 6.22 -7.29 14.18
C VAL A 117 7.11 -7.31 12.96
N ASN A 118 6.69 -8.03 11.92
CA ASN A 118 7.49 -8.22 10.72
C ASN A 118 6.93 -7.33 9.62
N VAL A 119 7.73 -6.39 9.14
CA VAL A 119 7.37 -5.38 8.13
C VAL A 119 8.14 -5.67 6.85
N ILE A 120 7.48 -5.52 5.71
CA ILE A 120 8.11 -5.54 4.40
C ILE A 120 7.99 -4.15 3.79
N LEU A 121 9.14 -3.64 3.34
CA LEU A 121 9.31 -2.41 2.60
C LEU A 121 9.65 -2.78 1.17
N SER A 122 8.93 -2.26 0.18
CA SER A 122 9.23 -2.60 -1.22
C SER A 122 8.84 -1.50 -2.19
N MET A 123 9.44 -1.59 -3.36
CA MET A 123 9.20 -0.69 -4.49
C MET A 123 8.89 -1.46 -5.78
N PRO A 124 8.28 -0.81 -6.79
CA PRO A 124 8.09 -1.41 -8.09
C PRO A 124 9.40 -1.86 -8.78
N PRO A 125 9.33 -2.78 -9.75
CA PRO A 125 10.49 -3.27 -10.48
C PRO A 125 11.24 -2.12 -11.16
N GLY A 126 12.56 -2.26 -11.29
CA GLY A 126 13.45 -1.22 -11.82
C GLY A 126 13.91 -0.18 -10.79
N THR A 127 13.49 -0.28 -9.53
CA THR A 127 14.04 0.56 -8.46
C THR A 127 15.42 0.06 -8.04
N ASP A 128 16.37 0.99 -7.87
CA ASP A 128 17.72 0.72 -7.39
C ASP A 128 17.71 0.10 -5.98
N ARG A 129 18.32 -1.08 -5.84
CA ARG A 129 18.32 -1.90 -4.62
C ARG A 129 19.18 -1.32 -3.51
N GLU A 130 20.29 -0.65 -3.85
CA GLU A 130 21.18 -0.04 -2.86
C GLU A 130 20.56 1.23 -2.29
N LYS A 131 19.97 2.07 -3.16
CA LYS A 131 19.19 3.23 -2.72
C LYS A 131 17.99 2.81 -1.88
N LEU A 132 17.35 1.69 -2.22
CA LEU A 132 16.23 1.15 -1.44
C LEU A 132 16.67 0.72 -0.05
N LEU A 133 17.81 0.02 0.06
CA LEU A 133 18.39 -0.36 1.34
C LEU A 133 18.76 0.87 2.18
N ALA A 134 19.36 1.90 1.57
CA ALA A 134 19.65 3.16 2.26
C ALA A 134 18.37 3.84 2.78
N ALA A 135 17.31 3.90 1.96
CA ALA A 135 16.00 4.39 2.39
C ALA A 135 15.37 3.55 3.50
N ALA A 136 15.52 2.22 3.45
CA ALA A 136 15.04 1.32 4.49
C ALA A 136 15.79 1.50 5.82
N ARG A 137 17.12 1.71 5.77
CA ARG A 137 17.95 2.06 6.94
C ARG A 137 17.48 3.38 7.57
N GLN A 138 17.28 4.41 6.75
CA GLN A 138 16.75 5.70 7.24
C GLN A 138 15.38 5.52 7.89
N PHE A 139 14.45 4.85 7.21
CA PHE A 139 13.12 4.59 7.73
C PHE A 139 13.15 3.82 9.06
N GLY A 140 13.95 2.74 9.16
CA GLY A 140 14.07 1.94 10.38
C GLY A 140 14.56 2.77 11.57
N ARG A 141 15.63 3.54 11.36
CA ARG A 141 16.21 4.41 12.39
C ARG A 141 15.23 5.50 12.85
N GLU A 142 14.59 6.21 11.93
CA GLU A 142 13.68 7.32 12.26
C GLU A 142 12.34 6.84 12.85
N THR A 143 11.86 5.66 12.44
CA THR A 143 10.54 5.15 12.86
C THR A 143 10.61 4.30 14.12
N PHE A 144 11.70 3.53 14.30
CA PHE A 144 11.81 2.53 15.37
C PHE A 144 13.06 2.66 16.21
N GLY A 145 14.20 3.09 15.64
CA GLY A 145 15.51 3.02 16.29
C GLY A 145 15.66 3.79 17.60
N SER A 146 14.77 4.75 17.90
CA SER A 146 14.80 5.47 19.18
C SER A 146 14.19 4.69 20.35
N ASP A 147 13.28 3.73 20.10
CA ASP A 147 12.51 3.06 21.16
C ASP A 147 12.41 1.53 20.96
N HIS A 148 12.84 0.98 19.83
CA HIS A 148 12.75 -0.44 19.52
C HIS A 148 14.03 -0.98 18.87
N SER A 149 14.46 -2.16 19.32
CA SER A 149 15.40 -2.97 18.54
C SER A 149 14.73 -3.53 17.29
N TYR A 150 15.49 -3.61 16.19
CA TYR A 150 15.01 -4.19 14.95
C TYR A 150 16.13 -4.87 14.18
N LEU A 151 15.75 -5.70 13.21
CA LEU A 151 16.66 -6.33 12.27
C LEU A 151 16.19 -6.03 10.85
N LEU A 152 17.06 -5.46 10.03
CA LEU A 152 16.83 -5.10 8.63
C LEU A 152 17.62 -6.05 7.71
N VAL A 153 16.96 -6.62 6.71
CA VAL A 153 17.59 -7.48 5.69
C VAL A 153 17.09 -7.12 4.31
N ARG A 154 17.99 -6.98 3.34
CA ARG A 154 17.63 -6.84 1.92
C ARG A 154 17.50 -8.21 1.27
N HIS A 155 16.45 -8.41 0.47
CA HIS A 155 16.27 -9.62 -0.34
C HIS A 155 16.35 -9.27 -1.83
N ASP A 156 17.13 -10.07 -2.56
CA ASP A 156 17.40 -9.87 -3.99
C ASP A 156 16.80 -10.93 -4.91
N ASP A 157 15.91 -11.76 -4.38
CA ASP A 157 15.36 -12.98 -4.99
C ASP A 157 14.07 -12.79 -5.78
N THR A 158 13.57 -11.56 -5.93
CA THR A 158 12.34 -11.25 -6.68
C THR A 158 12.48 -9.99 -7.52
N ASP A 159 11.66 -9.86 -8.57
CA ASP A 159 11.62 -8.68 -9.45
C ASP A 159 11.32 -7.37 -8.70
N HIS A 160 10.58 -7.48 -7.60
CA HIS A 160 10.26 -6.35 -6.74
C HIS A 160 11.34 -6.20 -5.67
N PRO A 161 12.18 -5.15 -5.73
CA PRO A 161 13.19 -4.93 -4.70
C PRO A 161 12.50 -4.66 -3.36
N HIS A 162 12.92 -5.38 -2.33
CA HIS A 162 12.30 -5.32 -1.02
C HIS A 162 13.28 -5.57 0.12
N CYS A 163 12.94 -5.04 1.30
CA CYS A 163 13.63 -5.24 2.55
C CYS A 163 12.67 -5.77 3.61
N HIS A 164 13.14 -6.75 4.36
CA HIS A 164 12.50 -7.25 5.57
C HIS A 164 12.98 -6.44 6.77
N LEU A 165 12.03 -5.93 7.56
CA LEU A 165 12.30 -5.23 8.81
C LEU A 165 11.52 -5.91 9.93
N THR A 166 12.20 -6.64 10.79
CA THR A 166 11.60 -7.27 11.96
C THR A 166 11.85 -6.40 13.18
N VAL A 167 10.78 -5.92 13.82
CA VAL A 167 10.86 -5.03 14.98
C VAL A 167 10.50 -5.81 16.24
N ARG A 168 11.32 -5.70 17.28
CA ARG A 168 11.00 -6.22 18.61
C ARG A 168 9.79 -5.47 19.17
N SER A 169 8.74 -6.20 19.53
CA SER A 169 7.49 -5.58 19.98
C SER A 169 7.67 -4.85 21.31
N LEU A 170 8.47 -5.36 22.24
CA LEU A 170 8.75 -4.68 23.50
C LEU A 170 9.82 -3.60 23.28
N ALA A 171 9.44 -2.36 23.54
CA ALA A 171 10.26 -1.18 23.43
C ALA A 171 11.27 -1.07 24.59
N PHE A 172 12.29 -0.22 24.44
CA PHE A 172 13.18 0.17 25.54
C PHE A 172 12.41 0.90 26.65
N SER A 173 11.36 1.65 26.29
CA SER A 173 10.42 2.26 27.25
C SER A 173 9.51 1.27 27.98
N GLY A 174 9.56 -0.03 27.65
CA GLY A 174 8.68 -1.06 28.22
C GLY A 174 7.27 -1.11 27.61
N ARG A 175 6.94 -0.19 26.69
CA ARG A 175 5.68 -0.25 25.93
C ARG A 175 5.76 -1.27 24.81
N ARG A 176 4.61 -1.80 24.39
CA ARG A 176 4.54 -2.75 23.27
C ARG A 176 4.06 -2.08 21.99
N LEU A 177 4.76 -2.35 20.89
CA LEU A 177 4.38 -1.95 19.54
C LEU A 177 3.04 -2.59 19.17
N ASN A 178 2.04 -1.76 18.91
CA ASN A 178 0.71 -2.21 18.48
C ASN A 178 0.24 -1.42 17.25
N PRO A 179 0.75 -1.75 16.05
CA PRO A 179 0.48 -0.96 14.85
C PRO A 179 -1.00 -1.05 14.47
N LYS A 180 -1.62 0.11 14.32
CA LYS A 180 -2.99 0.28 13.83
C LYS A 180 -2.97 0.68 12.36
N ARG A 181 -4.18 0.78 11.78
CA ARG A 181 -4.37 1.20 10.38
C ARG A 181 -3.69 2.54 10.07
N ASP A 182 -3.79 3.49 10.99
CA ASP A 182 -3.27 4.84 10.78
C ASP A 182 -1.74 4.87 10.84
N ASP A 183 -1.13 3.99 11.64
CA ASP A 183 0.32 3.86 11.73
C ASP A 183 0.89 3.32 10.43
N LEU A 184 0.21 2.35 9.79
CA LEU A 184 0.62 1.86 8.47
C LEU A 184 0.61 2.97 7.40
N GLN A 185 -0.33 3.91 7.46
CA GLN A 185 -0.31 5.04 6.54
C GLN A 185 0.85 5.99 6.86
N ALA A 186 1.09 6.29 8.13
CA ALA A 186 2.22 7.11 8.55
C ALA A 186 3.57 6.48 8.13
N TRP A 187 3.72 5.16 8.28
CA TRP A 187 4.91 4.43 7.85
C TRP A 187 5.11 4.48 6.34
N ARG A 188 4.04 4.39 5.53
CA ARG A 188 4.16 4.58 4.07
C ARG A 188 4.65 5.99 3.73
N VAL A 189 4.10 7.02 4.37
CA VAL A 189 4.52 8.41 4.14
C VAL A 189 5.98 8.60 4.54
N ALA A 190 6.39 8.10 5.71
CA ALA A 190 7.78 8.16 6.17
C ALA A 190 8.73 7.41 5.22
N PHE A 191 8.36 6.21 4.79
CA PHE A 191 9.17 5.42 3.87
C PHE A 191 9.26 6.06 2.47
N ALA A 192 8.18 6.66 1.97
CA ALA A 192 8.21 7.43 0.72
C ALA A 192 9.11 8.67 0.83
N ALA A 193 9.11 9.35 1.99
CA ALA A 193 10.02 10.46 2.24
C ALA A 193 11.49 9.99 2.24
N ALA A 194 11.81 8.90 2.95
CA ALA A 194 13.15 8.31 2.94
C ALA A 194 13.59 7.90 1.52
N CYS A 195 12.71 7.27 0.74
CA CYS A 195 12.98 6.94 -0.66
C CYS A 195 13.38 8.19 -1.46
N ARG A 196 12.64 9.30 -1.32
CA ARG A 196 12.95 10.55 -2.03
C ARG A 196 14.28 11.17 -1.60
N THR A 197 14.61 11.12 -0.31
CA THR A 197 15.93 11.55 0.19
C THR A 197 17.08 10.79 -0.47
N HIS A 198 16.86 9.51 -0.76
CA HIS A 198 17.83 8.66 -1.45
C HIS A 198 17.66 8.63 -2.98
N GLY A 199 16.96 9.60 -3.56
CA GLY A 199 16.84 9.75 -5.01
C GLY A 199 15.91 8.74 -5.70
N ILE A 200 15.05 8.07 -4.94
CA ILE A 200 14.00 7.19 -5.48
C ILE A 200 12.70 7.99 -5.58
N ALA A 201 12.15 8.09 -6.79
CA ALA A 201 10.85 8.69 -7.02
C ALA A 201 9.76 7.82 -6.37
N ALA A 202 9.22 8.30 -5.25
CA ALA A 202 8.28 7.54 -4.44
C ALA A 202 7.21 8.44 -3.80
N GLU A 203 6.00 7.90 -3.68
CA GLU A 203 4.88 8.53 -3.00
C GLU A 203 4.06 7.53 -2.18
N ALA A 204 3.25 8.05 -1.25
CA ALA A 204 2.33 7.27 -0.42
C ALA A 204 0.95 7.92 -0.34
N THR A 205 0.13 7.77 -1.39
CA THR A 205 -1.23 8.32 -1.43
C THR A 205 -2.33 7.26 -1.37
N PRO A 206 -3.52 7.62 -0.88
CA PRO A 206 -4.69 6.75 -0.96
C PRO A 206 -5.03 6.42 -2.42
N ARG A 207 -5.36 5.15 -2.70
CA ARG A 207 -5.70 4.65 -4.04
C ARG A 207 -6.72 5.52 -4.80
N ARG A 208 -7.71 6.05 -4.08
CA ARG A 208 -8.76 6.90 -4.65
C ARG A 208 -8.17 8.15 -5.31
N ALA A 209 -7.12 8.76 -4.74
CA ALA A 209 -6.48 9.96 -5.28
C ALA A 209 -5.91 9.72 -6.69
N ARG A 210 -5.59 8.46 -7.01
CA ARG A 210 -5.10 8.01 -8.33
C ARG A 210 -6.19 7.46 -9.27
N GLY A 211 -7.47 7.63 -8.92
CA GLY A 211 -8.58 7.07 -9.70
C GLY A 211 -8.71 5.55 -9.64
N ALA A 212 -7.95 4.87 -8.78
CA ALA A 212 -8.00 3.42 -8.68
C ALA A 212 -9.20 2.98 -7.83
N VAL A 213 -10.26 2.52 -8.50
CA VAL A 213 -11.49 1.99 -7.88
C VAL A 213 -11.34 0.53 -7.44
N ARG A 214 -10.58 -0.27 -8.20
CA ARG A 214 -10.41 -1.70 -7.96
C ARG A 214 -9.46 -1.98 -6.80
N LYS A 215 -9.78 -2.98 -5.99
CA LYS A 215 -8.89 -3.50 -4.95
C LYS A 215 -8.03 -4.60 -5.55
N SER A 216 -6.72 -4.58 -5.27
CA SER A 216 -5.85 -5.71 -5.57
C SER A 216 -6.37 -7.00 -4.93
N LYS A 217 -6.21 -8.12 -5.63
CA LYS A 217 -6.55 -9.45 -5.11
C LYS A 217 -5.74 -9.71 -3.82
N ARG A 218 -6.36 -10.37 -2.84
CA ARG A 218 -5.61 -10.90 -1.69
C ARG A 218 -4.64 -11.97 -2.18
N GLN A 219 -3.46 -12.07 -1.59
CA GLN A 219 -2.40 -12.99 -2.04
C GLN A 219 -2.90 -14.44 -2.14
N ALA A 220 -3.67 -14.93 -1.15
CA ALA A 220 -4.26 -16.27 -1.19
C ALA A 220 -5.22 -16.46 -2.39
N VAL A 221 -6.01 -15.43 -2.72
CA VAL A 221 -6.93 -15.48 -3.87
C VAL A 221 -6.13 -15.43 -5.18
N PHE A 222 -5.07 -14.62 -5.26
CA PHE A 222 -4.19 -14.56 -6.42
C PHE A 222 -3.52 -15.91 -6.71
N HIS A 223 -2.94 -16.54 -5.68
CA HIS A 223 -2.32 -17.86 -5.82
C HIS A 223 -3.33 -18.95 -6.19
N ALA A 224 -4.52 -18.95 -5.56
CA ALA A 224 -5.59 -19.88 -5.91
C ALA A 224 -6.11 -19.69 -7.34
N ASP A 225 -6.13 -18.46 -7.83
CA ASP A 225 -6.55 -18.10 -9.19
C ASP A 225 -5.52 -18.56 -10.22
N ASN A 226 -4.24 -18.30 -9.98
CA ASN A 226 -3.15 -18.82 -10.83
C ASN A 226 -3.14 -20.36 -10.87
N ALA A 227 -3.51 -21.02 -9.77
CA ALA A 227 -3.68 -22.47 -9.70
C ALA A 227 -5.02 -22.98 -10.29
N LYS A 228 -5.87 -22.10 -10.85
CA LYS A 228 -7.22 -22.40 -11.38
C LYS A 228 -8.18 -23.04 -10.35
N ARG A 229 -7.93 -22.82 -9.05
CA ARG A 229 -8.68 -23.39 -7.91
C ARG A 229 -9.50 -22.35 -7.14
N SER A 230 -9.55 -21.09 -7.57
CA SER A 230 -10.24 -20.02 -6.86
C SER A 230 -11.77 -20.17 -6.94
N THR A 231 -12.39 -20.61 -5.86
CA THR A 231 -13.86 -20.62 -5.69
C THR A 231 -14.43 -19.21 -5.69
N VAL A 232 -13.70 -18.25 -5.13
CA VAL A 232 -14.09 -16.82 -5.08
C VAL A 232 -14.21 -16.23 -6.47
N GLN A 233 -13.28 -16.53 -7.39
CA GLN A 233 -13.34 -16.00 -8.75
C GLN A 233 -14.45 -16.67 -9.57
N LYS A 234 -14.64 -17.99 -9.43
CA LYS A 234 -15.76 -18.71 -10.05
C LYS A 234 -17.11 -18.11 -9.64
N ALA A 235 -17.31 -17.86 -8.35
CA ALA A 235 -18.55 -17.24 -7.84
C ALA A 235 -18.79 -15.84 -8.42
N LYS A 236 -17.75 -15.00 -8.51
CA LYS A 236 -17.87 -13.65 -9.12
C LYS A 236 -18.25 -13.70 -10.59
N VAL A 237 -17.68 -14.62 -11.36
CA VAL A 237 -18.01 -14.79 -12.79
C VAL A 237 -19.45 -15.26 -12.95
N GLN A 238 -19.91 -16.20 -12.12
CA GLN A 238 -21.30 -16.66 -12.11
C GLN A 238 -22.28 -15.53 -11.77
N GLU A 239 -21.98 -14.73 -10.73
CA GLU A 239 -22.79 -13.57 -10.37
C GLU A 239 -22.85 -12.53 -11.50
N ALA A 240 -21.70 -12.24 -12.13
CA ALA A 240 -21.63 -11.33 -13.26
C ALA A 240 -22.42 -11.85 -14.47
N LEU A 241 -22.36 -13.15 -14.76
CA LEU A 241 -23.12 -13.79 -15.83
C LEU A 241 -24.63 -13.69 -15.59
N MET A 242 -25.09 -14.02 -14.37
CA MET A 242 -26.50 -13.89 -13.99
C MET A 242 -27.00 -12.45 -14.16
N ALA A 243 -26.19 -11.46 -13.76
CA ALA A 243 -26.53 -10.05 -13.93
C ALA A 243 -26.55 -9.58 -15.39
N VAL A 244 -25.74 -10.20 -16.27
CA VAL A 244 -25.79 -9.92 -17.73
C VAL A 244 -27.03 -10.55 -18.35
N MET A 245 -27.37 -11.80 -17.98
CA MET A 245 -28.53 -12.52 -18.53
C MET A 245 -29.87 -11.95 -18.02
N ARG A 246 -29.90 -11.40 -16.80
CA ARG A 246 -31.09 -10.79 -16.20
C ARG A 246 -30.80 -9.34 -15.79
N PRO A 247 -30.85 -8.39 -16.74
CA PRO A 247 -30.43 -7.01 -16.50
C PRO A 247 -31.39 -6.17 -15.64
N SER A 248 -32.48 -6.73 -15.09
CA SER A 248 -33.48 -5.95 -14.31
C SER A 248 -33.02 -5.55 -12.91
N VAL A 249 -31.78 -5.85 -12.53
CA VAL A 249 -31.24 -5.53 -11.20
C VAL A 249 -30.47 -4.22 -11.29
N ALA A 250 -30.94 -3.19 -10.57
CA ALA A 250 -30.23 -1.94 -10.38
C ALA A 250 -28.76 -2.19 -9.98
N PRO A 251 -27.82 -1.26 -10.28
CA PRO A 251 -26.44 -1.39 -9.81
C PRO A 251 -26.41 -1.71 -8.32
N LEU A 252 -25.58 -2.68 -7.90
CA LEU A 252 -25.42 -2.94 -6.47
C LEU A 252 -25.02 -1.64 -5.76
N GLU A 253 -25.55 -1.42 -4.56
CA GLU A 253 -25.22 -0.27 -3.71
C GLU A 253 -23.71 -0.02 -3.59
N LEU A 254 -22.90 -1.10 -3.56
CA LEU A 254 -21.44 -1.02 -3.51
C LEU A 254 -20.82 -0.44 -4.80
N ASP A 255 -21.38 -0.75 -5.97
CA ASP A 255 -20.93 -0.20 -7.25
C ASP A 255 -21.33 1.26 -7.37
N ARG A 256 -22.57 1.60 -6.98
CA ARG A 256 -23.05 2.98 -6.92
C ARG A 256 -22.16 3.83 -6.01
N ALA A 257 -21.90 3.37 -4.79
CA ALA A 257 -21.00 4.05 -3.87
C ALA A 257 -19.58 4.21 -4.44
N ALA A 258 -19.06 3.22 -5.16
CA ALA A 258 -17.75 3.31 -5.80
C ALA A 258 -17.71 4.37 -6.92
N LEU A 259 -18.77 4.46 -7.72
CA LEU A 259 -18.93 5.47 -8.77
C LEU A 259 -19.06 6.87 -8.19
N GLU A 260 -19.92 7.05 -7.18
CA GLU A 260 -20.11 8.33 -6.48
C GLU A 260 -18.80 8.81 -5.84
N GLN A 261 -18.06 7.93 -5.17
CA GLN A 261 -16.75 8.27 -4.61
C GLN A 261 -15.74 8.65 -5.69
N ASN A 262 -15.73 8.00 -6.86
CA ASN A 262 -14.86 8.39 -7.96
C ASN A 262 -15.24 9.76 -8.54
N ALA A 263 -16.53 10.03 -8.69
CA ALA A 263 -17.05 11.31 -9.16
C ALA A 263 -16.64 12.45 -8.22
N LEU A 264 -16.76 12.25 -6.90
CA LEU A 264 -16.30 13.22 -5.89
C LEU A 264 -14.79 13.49 -6.00
N VAL A 265 -13.97 12.45 -6.15
CA VAL A 265 -12.51 12.63 -6.32
C VAL A 265 -12.18 13.39 -7.61
N ARG A 266 -12.87 13.10 -8.72
CA ARG A 266 -12.69 13.85 -9.97
C ARG A 266 -13.12 15.31 -9.82
N ALA A 267 -14.20 15.58 -9.10
CA ALA A 267 -14.65 16.93 -8.79
C ALA A 267 -13.62 17.69 -7.94
N ASP A 268 -13.08 17.06 -6.89
CA ASP A 268 -12.03 17.66 -6.05
C ASP A 268 -10.76 17.99 -6.87
N TRP A 269 -10.35 17.11 -7.78
CA TRP A 269 -9.23 17.38 -8.69
C TRP A 269 -9.50 18.54 -9.65
N ASN A 270 -10.69 18.60 -10.25
CA ASN A 270 -11.10 19.71 -11.12
C ASN A 270 -11.11 21.04 -10.36
N GLN A 271 -11.68 21.04 -9.15
CA GLN A 271 -11.70 22.22 -8.30
C GLN A 271 -10.27 22.72 -8.00
N LEU A 272 -9.35 21.80 -7.64
CA LEU A 272 -7.96 22.17 -7.40
C LEU A 272 -7.28 22.74 -8.66
N ALA A 273 -7.54 22.18 -9.84
CA ALA A 273 -7.00 22.69 -11.10
C ALA A 273 -7.52 24.11 -11.42
N GLU A 274 -8.80 24.39 -11.17
CA GLU A 274 -9.39 25.71 -11.37
C GLU A 274 -8.89 26.75 -10.36
N GLU A 275 -8.69 26.35 -9.11
CA GLU A 275 -8.06 27.21 -8.10
C GLU A 275 -6.61 27.56 -8.48
N LEU A 276 -5.83 26.57 -8.92
CA LEU A 276 -4.44 26.77 -9.34
C LEU A 276 -4.32 27.57 -10.64
N SER A 277 -5.30 27.47 -11.55
CA SER A 277 -5.34 28.25 -12.80
C SER A 277 -5.61 29.74 -12.55
N ARG A 278 -6.43 30.05 -11.53
CA ARG A 278 -6.74 31.43 -11.13
C ARG A 278 -5.61 32.10 -10.34
N ALA A 279 -4.70 31.32 -9.75
CA ALA A 279 -3.54 31.88 -9.08
C ALA A 279 -2.59 32.53 -10.11
N SER A 280 -2.21 33.79 -9.89
CA SER A 280 -1.40 34.62 -10.79
C SER A 280 0.07 34.18 -10.94
N ALA A 281 0.46 33.07 -10.32
CA ALA A 281 1.82 32.54 -10.38
C ALA A 281 1.95 31.46 -11.48
N GLY A 282 2.93 31.59 -12.38
CA GLY A 282 3.15 30.64 -13.49
C GLY A 282 3.35 29.17 -13.05
N LYS A 283 3.88 28.93 -11.84
CA LYS A 283 3.98 27.57 -11.27
C LYS A 283 2.60 26.94 -10.99
N GLY A 284 1.59 27.74 -10.64
CA GLY A 284 0.22 27.28 -10.43
C GLY A 284 -0.43 26.82 -11.73
N GLN A 285 -0.26 27.59 -12.80
CA GLN A 285 -0.78 27.25 -14.13
C GLN A 285 -0.19 25.95 -14.68
N ALA A 286 1.12 25.74 -14.55
CA ALA A 286 1.77 24.51 -14.97
C ALA A 286 1.21 23.28 -14.21
N LEU A 287 1.03 23.38 -12.89
CA LEU A 287 0.46 22.30 -12.09
C LEU A 287 -1.01 22.04 -12.44
N ALA A 288 -1.80 23.09 -12.72
CA ALA A 288 -3.17 22.95 -13.18
C ALA A 288 -3.26 22.18 -14.52
N HIS A 289 -2.39 22.50 -15.48
CA HIS A 289 -2.32 21.77 -16.75
C HIS A 289 -1.97 20.29 -16.53
N GLN A 290 -1.01 20.01 -15.63
CA GLN A 290 -0.65 18.65 -15.25
C GLN A 290 -1.82 17.87 -14.62
N ILE A 291 -2.61 18.51 -13.75
CA ILE A 291 -3.83 17.90 -13.16
C ILE A 291 -4.86 17.56 -14.26
N ARG A 292 -5.11 18.48 -15.20
CA ARG A 292 -6.06 18.24 -16.31
C ARG A 292 -5.64 17.05 -17.17
N ARG A 293 -4.35 16.96 -17.53
CA ARG A 293 -3.80 15.80 -18.25
C ARG A 293 -3.98 14.51 -17.45
N PHE A 294 -3.66 14.54 -16.16
CA PHE A 294 -3.83 13.40 -15.27
C PHE A 294 -5.29 12.92 -15.20
N LEU A 295 -6.27 13.84 -15.15
CA LEU A 295 -7.69 13.53 -15.17
C LEU A 295 -8.17 12.90 -16.48
N ALA A 296 -7.65 13.40 -17.61
CA ALA A 296 -7.97 12.87 -18.94
C ALA A 296 -7.48 11.41 -19.11
N GLU A 297 -6.32 11.09 -18.55
CA GLU A 297 -5.76 9.73 -18.57
C GLU A 297 -6.22 8.84 -17.41
N MET A 298 -7.10 9.34 -16.52
CA MET A 298 -7.57 8.60 -15.36
C MET A 298 -8.56 7.50 -15.80
N PRO A 299 -8.34 6.23 -15.40
CA PRO A 299 -9.23 5.13 -15.80
C PRO A 299 -10.69 5.38 -15.47
N ALA A 300 -11.59 4.84 -16.30
CA ALA A 300 -13.01 4.82 -16.00
C ALA A 300 -13.26 4.14 -14.64
N ALA A 301 -14.26 4.64 -13.92
CA ALA A 301 -14.64 4.14 -12.60
C ALA A 301 -15.35 2.78 -12.68
N GLU A 302 -14.65 1.75 -13.13
CA GLU A 302 -15.22 0.41 -13.30
C GLU A 302 -14.83 -0.48 -12.11
N THR A 303 -15.83 -1.06 -11.43
CA THR A 303 -15.59 -2.10 -10.42
C THR A 303 -15.22 -3.42 -11.08
N GLU A 304 -14.68 -4.37 -10.31
CA GLU A 304 -14.34 -5.72 -10.81
C GLU A 304 -15.59 -6.41 -11.42
N ARG A 305 -16.76 -6.23 -10.80
CA ARG A 305 -18.04 -6.75 -11.29
C ARG A 305 -18.43 -6.12 -12.63
N MET A 306 -18.40 -4.79 -12.74
CA MET A 306 -18.73 -4.07 -13.98
C MET A 306 -17.81 -4.50 -15.13
N GLN A 307 -16.51 -4.68 -14.85
CA GLN A 307 -15.55 -5.15 -15.84
C GLN A 307 -15.86 -6.58 -16.30
N LEU A 308 -16.16 -7.49 -15.37
CA LEU A 308 -16.57 -8.86 -15.70
C LEU A 308 -17.84 -8.86 -16.55
N GLN A 309 -18.85 -8.06 -16.20
CA GLN A 309 -20.08 -7.92 -16.98
C GLN A 309 -19.79 -7.40 -18.40
N LYS A 310 -18.91 -6.41 -18.55
CA LYS A 310 -18.48 -5.86 -19.85
C LYS A 310 -17.74 -6.89 -20.69
N GLN A 311 -16.85 -7.68 -20.08
CA GLN A 311 -16.13 -8.77 -20.75
C GLN A 311 -17.09 -9.88 -21.20
N LEU A 312 -18.03 -10.28 -20.34
CA LEU A 312 -19.03 -11.29 -20.66
C LEU A 312 -19.96 -10.83 -21.79
N ARG A 313 -20.45 -9.59 -21.76
CA ARG A 313 -21.26 -9.01 -22.85
C ARG A 313 -20.51 -9.03 -24.18
N ARG A 314 -19.23 -8.66 -24.20
CA ARG A 314 -18.39 -8.73 -25.40
C ARG A 314 -18.23 -10.17 -25.90
N HIS A 315 -18.01 -11.12 -25.00
CA HIS A 315 -17.84 -12.52 -25.37
C HIS A 315 -19.14 -13.12 -25.95
N LEU A 316 -20.29 -12.85 -25.32
CA LEU A 316 -21.59 -13.29 -25.81
C LEU A 316 -21.92 -12.66 -27.18
N GLN A 317 -21.59 -11.38 -27.37
CA GLN A 317 -21.76 -10.70 -28.66
C GLN A 317 -20.90 -11.36 -29.76
N GLN A 318 -19.63 -11.65 -29.47
CA GLN A 318 -18.73 -12.33 -30.40
C GLN A 318 -19.20 -13.75 -30.73
N GLN A 319 -19.72 -14.50 -29.76
CA GLN A 319 -20.30 -15.82 -30.00
C GLN A 319 -21.51 -15.74 -30.92
N LYS A 320 -22.41 -14.78 -30.67
CA LYS A 320 -23.57 -14.55 -31.53
C LYS A 320 -23.16 -14.19 -32.96
N GLU A 321 -22.19 -13.28 -33.13
CA GLU A 321 -21.65 -12.92 -34.45
C GLU A 321 -20.99 -14.13 -35.16
N GLN A 322 -20.36 -15.04 -34.41
CA GLN A 322 -19.80 -16.28 -34.98
C GLN A 322 -20.85 -17.33 -35.34
N GLU A 323 -21.96 -17.39 -34.60
CA GLU A 323 -23.11 -18.25 -34.91
C GLU A 323 -23.85 -17.72 -36.14
N ASP A 324 -24.11 -16.41 -36.20
CA ASP A 324 -24.76 -15.73 -37.33
C ASP A 324 -23.89 -15.78 -38.62
N ALA A 325 -22.56 -15.90 -38.50
CA ALA A 325 -21.63 -16.01 -39.62
C ALA A 325 -21.41 -17.44 -40.14
N LYS A 326 -21.98 -18.48 -39.50
CA LYS A 326 -21.96 -19.84 -40.06
C LYS A 326 -23.08 -19.96 -41.10
N PRO A 327 -22.77 -20.18 -42.39
CA PRO A 327 -23.81 -20.35 -43.39
C PRO A 327 -24.64 -21.59 -43.03
N GLU A 328 -25.97 -21.47 -43.18
CA GLU A 328 -26.88 -22.62 -43.09
C GLU A 328 -26.32 -23.75 -43.94
N ARG A 329 -25.97 -24.87 -43.30
CA ARG A 329 -25.76 -26.12 -44.02
C ARG A 329 -27.12 -26.51 -44.58
N THR A 330 -27.35 -26.09 -45.82
CA THR A 330 -28.40 -26.62 -46.68
C THR A 330 -28.16 -28.12 -46.77
N LEU A 331 -29.08 -28.91 -46.20
CA LEU A 331 -29.22 -30.34 -46.44
C LEU A 331 -30.36 -30.56 -47.43
#